data_AF-A0A3N5Z695-F1
#
_entry.id   AF-A0A3N5Z695-F1
#
_cell.length_a   1.000
_cell.length_b   1.000
_cell.length_c   1.000
_cell.angle_alpha   90.00
_cell.angle_beta   90.00
_cell.angle_gamma   90.00
#
_symmetry.space_group_name_H-M   'P 1'
#
loop_
_entity.id
_entity.type
_entity.pdbx_description
1 polymer ?
#
loop_
_entity_poly.entity_id
_entity_poly.type
_entity_poly.pdbx_seq_one_letter_code
_entity_poly.pdbx_strand_id
1 'polypeptide(L)'
;MRQAVDAGEVDVLYVFDPGPAGSIGDVSWAKAAREQGLIKLLAVQGIVMSDLVRAADFVLPGASYVEKGACYTNDQGRVQATSQAVTPPGDAMEDWQVLVNVAVTLGVGLSYTSAAHIRADIAAAMPDRPGYSELPDISFSQPVVARSWLQSSNPSERWKWDALFKDLPPVKFKDSKNPEA
;
A
#
# COMPACT_ATOMS: atom_id res chain seq x y z
N MET A 1 -11.50 -14.16 -17.73
CA MET A 1 -12.23 -14.30 -16.45
C MET A 1 -13.72 -14.05 -16.63
N ARG A 2 -14.18 -12.83 -16.97
CA ARG A 2 -15.62 -12.55 -17.17
C ARG A 2 -16.34 -13.55 -18.07
N GLN A 3 -15.77 -13.87 -19.24
CA GLN A 3 -16.32 -14.89 -20.14
C GLN A 3 -16.47 -16.28 -19.50
N ALA A 4 -15.53 -16.68 -18.63
CA ALA A 4 -15.58 -17.97 -17.94
C ALA A 4 -16.68 -17.99 -16.85
N VAL A 5 -16.90 -16.84 -16.19
CA VAL A 5 -18.05 -16.65 -15.28
C VAL A 5 -19.36 -16.71 -16.05
N ASP A 6 -19.46 -16.00 -17.17
CA ASP A 6 -20.66 -16.00 -18.03
C ASP A 6 -20.96 -17.41 -18.61
N ALA A 7 -19.92 -18.21 -18.85
CA ALA A 7 -20.02 -19.60 -19.30
C ALA A 7 -20.34 -20.60 -18.16
N GLY A 8 -20.37 -20.15 -16.90
CA GLY A 8 -20.62 -21.03 -15.74
C GLY A 8 -19.45 -21.94 -15.38
N GLU A 9 -18.24 -21.61 -15.81
CA GLU A 9 -17.01 -22.39 -15.52
C GLU A 9 -16.39 -22.04 -14.17
N VAL A 10 -16.85 -20.94 -13.55
CA VAL A 10 -16.29 -20.40 -12.31
C VAL A 10 -17.36 -20.36 -11.24
N ASP A 11 -17.18 -21.18 -10.20
CA ASP A 11 -18.09 -21.20 -9.04
C ASP A 11 -17.74 -20.14 -7.99
N VAL A 12 -16.45 -19.78 -7.87
CA VAL A 12 -15.94 -18.93 -6.81
C VAL A 12 -15.08 -17.82 -7.42
N LEU A 13 -15.37 -16.58 -7.03
CA LEU A 13 -14.61 -15.41 -7.45
C LEU A 13 -13.95 -14.74 -6.24
N TYR A 14 -12.62 -14.58 -6.33
CA TYR A 14 -11.83 -13.79 -5.39
C TYR A 14 -11.43 -12.48 -6.06
N VAL A 15 -11.77 -11.34 -5.47
CA VAL A 15 -11.54 -10.01 -6.06
C VAL A 15 -10.73 -9.13 -5.12
N PHE A 16 -9.66 -8.53 -5.64
CA PHE A 16 -9.02 -7.38 -5.02
C PHE A 16 -9.83 -6.13 -5.36
N ASP A 17 -10.41 -5.48 -4.36
CA ASP A 17 -11.18 -4.26 -4.56
C ASP A 17 -10.24 -3.11 -4.94
N PRO A 18 -10.38 -2.51 -6.15
CA PRO A 18 -9.56 -1.38 -6.55
C PRO A 18 -9.87 -0.11 -5.75
N GLY A 19 -10.95 -0.10 -4.95
CA GLY A 19 -11.34 1.01 -4.09
C GLY A 19 -12.71 1.60 -4.49
N PRO A 20 -12.99 2.86 -4.12
CA PRO A 20 -14.30 3.46 -4.37
C PRO A 20 -14.59 3.63 -5.86
N ALA A 21 -15.85 3.91 -6.20
CA ALA A 21 -16.29 4.14 -7.58
C ALA A 21 -15.41 5.19 -8.29
N GLY A 22 -14.95 4.87 -9.51
CA GLY A 22 -14.00 5.68 -10.28
C GLY A 22 -12.54 5.27 -10.12
N SER A 23 -12.23 4.29 -9.26
CA SER A 23 -10.90 3.67 -9.19
C SER A 23 -10.58 2.87 -10.45
N ILE A 24 -9.30 2.51 -10.63
CA ILE A 24 -8.85 1.76 -11.81
C ILE A 24 -9.45 0.35 -11.79
N GLY A 25 -10.15 0.00 -12.87
CA GLY A 25 -10.73 -1.33 -13.07
C GLY A 25 -12.24 -1.34 -12.86
N ASP A 26 -12.96 -1.97 -13.79
CA ASP A 26 -14.40 -2.18 -13.67
C ASP A 26 -14.67 -3.47 -12.87
N VAL A 27 -15.25 -3.31 -11.69
CA VAL A 27 -15.69 -4.41 -10.81
C VAL A 27 -17.22 -4.57 -10.77
N SER A 28 -17.96 -3.74 -11.52
CA SER A 28 -19.44 -3.79 -11.53
C SER A 28 -19.96 -5.14 -12.02
N TRP A 29 -19.26 -5.77 -12.96
CA TRP A 29 -19.60 -7.10 -13.47
C TRP A 29 -19.44 -8.21 -12.43
N ALA A 30 -18.47 -8.10 -11.50
CA ALA A 30 -18.26 -9.10 -10.45
C ALA A 30 -19.41 -9.07 -9.44
N LYS A 31 -19.85 -7.85 -9.07
CA LYS A 31 -21.08 -7.65 -8.29
C LYS A 31 -22.30 -8.23 -9.01
N ALA A 32 -22.48 -7.88 -10.28
CA ALA A 32 -23.62 -8.35 -11.08
C ALA A 32 -23.64 -9.88 -11.20
N ALA A 33 -22.47 -10.52 -11.42
CA ALA A 33 -22.35 -11.97 -11.49
C ALA A 33 -22.79 -12.65 -10.19
N ARG A 34 -22.47 -12.07 -9.03
CA ARG A 34 -22.94 -12.58 -7.74
C ARG A 34 -24.44 -12.42 -7.57
N GLU A 35 -24.97 -11.23 -7.86
CA GLU A 35 -26.40 -10.92 -7.72
C GLU A 35 -27.28 -11.76 -8.67
N GLN A 36 -26.77 -12.09 -9.85
CA GLN A 36 -27.44 -12.94 -10.83
C GLN A 36 -27.29 -14.45 -10.54
N GLY A 37 -26.51 -14.82 -9.51
CA GLY A 37 -26.26 -16.20 -9.14
C GLY A 37 -25.36 -16.97 -10.12
N LEU A 38 -24.61 -16.28 -10.98
CA LEU A 38 -23.64 -16.90 -11.89
C LEU A 38 -22.46 -17.51 -11.13
N ILE A 39 -22.11 -16.92 -9.99
CA ILE A 39 -21.11 -17.46 -9.05
C ILE A 39 -21.76 -17.81 -7.71
N LYS A 40 -21.28 -18.88 -7.09
CA LYS A 40 -21.77 -19.39 -5.80
C LYS A 40 -21.18 -18.63 -4.61
N LEU A 41 -19.97 -18.10 -4.74
CA LEU A 41 -19.28 -17.37 -3.68
C LEU A 41 -18.46 -16.21 -4.26
N LEU A 42 -18.59 -15.05 -3.62
CA LEU A 42 -17.80 -13.85 -3.86
C LEU A 42 -17.01 -13.49 -2.59
N ALA A 43 -15.68 -13.64 -2.66
CA ALA A 43 -14.76 -13.17 -1.64
C ALA A 43 -14.08 -11.88 -2.13
N VAL A 44 -14.10 -10.84 -1.31
CA VAL A 44 -13.51 -9.54 -1.67
C VAL A 44 -12.46 -9.17 -0.64
N GLN A 45 -11.25 -8.90 -1.11
CA GLN A 45 -10.22 -8.26 -0.32
C GLN A 45 -10.33 -6.75 -0.53
N GLY A 46 -10.73 -6.03 0.52
CA GLY A 46 -11.06 -4.62 0.44
C GLY A 46 -10.57 -3.82 1.63
N ILE A 47 -10.44 -2.52 1.41
CA ILE A 47 -9.97 -1.54 2.40
C ILE A 47 -11.14 -0.63 2.84
N VAL A 48 -12.10 -0.38 1.95
CA VAL A 48 -13.23 0.53 2.17
C VAL A 48 -14.56 -0.14 1.82
N MET A 49 -15.66 0.34 2.37
CA MET A 49 -17.00 -0.21 2.11
C MET A 49 -17.56 0.25 0.74
N SER A 50 -17.10 -0.40 -0.33
CA SER A 50 -17.58 -0.20 -1.71
C SER A 50 -18.86 -1.00 -2.00
N ASP A 51 -19.50 -0.74 -3.15
CA ASP A 51 -20.67 -1.52 -3.59
C ASP A 51 -20.34 -2.99 -3.85
N LEU A 52 -19.10 -3.28 -4.26
CA LEU A 52 -18.62 -4.65 -4.41
C LEU A 52 -18.48 -5.35 -3.06
N VAL A 53 -17.87 -4.67 -2.08
CA VAL A 53 -17.70 -5.18 -0.71
C VAL A 53 -19.06 -5.48 -0.06
N ARG A 54 -20.06 -4.63 -0.28
CA ARG A 54 -21.44 -4.87 0.20
C ARG A 54 -22.11 -6.10 -0.41
N ALA A 55 -21.73 -6.47 -1.63
CA ALA A 55 -22.27 -7.63 -2.33
C ALA A 55 -21.50 -8.93 -2.04
N ALA A 56 -20.38 -8.87 -1.33
CA ALA A 56 -19.53 -10.01 -1.04
C ALA A 56 -20.12 -10.91 0.06
N ASP A 57 -19.86 -12.22 -0.05
CA ASP A 57 -20.17 -13.18 1.02
C ASP A 57 -19.13 -13.09 2.14
N PHE A 58 -17.87 -12.86 1.77
CA PHE A 58 -16.75 -12.69 2.69
C PHE A 58 -15.95 -11.45 2.32
N VAL A 59 -15.60 -10.67 3.34
CA VAL A 59 -14.72 -9.51 3.20
C VAL A 59 -13.44 -9.79 3.99
N LEU A 60 -12.31 -9.75 3.28
CA LEU A 60 -10.98 -9.90 3.88
C LEU A 60 -10.36 -8.50 4.00
N PRO A 61 -10.06 -8.02 5.21
CA PRO A 61 -9.56 -6.65 5.40
C PRO A 61 -8.10 -6.54 4.95
N GLY A 62 -7.88 -5.80 3.86
CA GLY A 62 -6.55 -5.47 3.35
C GLY A 62 -6.03 -4.15 3.88
N ALA A 63 -4.73 -3.91 3.70
CA ALA A 63 -4.07 -2.66 4.08
C ALA A 63 -4.07 -1.65 2.92
N SER A 64 -4.32 -0.38 3.21
CA SER A 64 -4.23 0.70 2.22
C SER A 64 -2.80 0.97 1.77
N TYR A 65 -2.63 1.76 0.71
CA TYR A 65 -1.30 2.07 0.16
C TYR A 65 -0.37 2.81 1.15
N VAL A 66 -0.92 3.51 2.15
CA VAL A 66 -0.15 4.17 3.21
C VAL A 66 0.16 3.26 4.40
N GLU A 67 -0.49 2.10 4.46
CA GLU A 67 -0.43 1.16 5.59
C GLU A 67 0.56 0.01 5.38
N LYS A 68 1.21 -0.07 4.21
CA LYS A 68 2.06 -1.20 3.82
C LYS A 68 3.30 -0.79 3.05
N GLY A 69 4.34 -1.61 3.17
CA GLY A 69 5.52 -1.53 2.31
C GLY A 69 5.26 -2.22 0.97
N ALA A 70 5.01 -1.45 -0.10
CA ALA A 70 4.62 -2.00 -1.40
C ALA A 70 5.45 -1.45 -2.57
N CYS A 71 5.45 -2.17 -3.69
CA CYS A 71 6.03 -1.73 -4.95
C CYS A 71 4.91 -1.49 -5.96
N TYR A 72 4.94 -0.33 -6.62
CA TYR A 72 3.97 0.04 -7.65
C TYR A 72 4.70 0.29 -8.97
N THR A 73 4.07 -0.06 -10.08
CA THR A 73 4.57 0.25 -11.42
C THR A 73 3.71 1.36 -11.99
N ASN A 74 4.33 2.45 -12.45
CA ASN A 74 3.59 3.55 -13.07
C ASN A 74 3.26 3.25 -14.55
N ASP A 75 2.56 4.17 -15.19
CA ASP A 75 2.21 4.16 -16.62
C ASP A 75 3.42 4.12 -17.56
N GLN A 76 4.58 4.61 -17.10
CA GLN A 76 5.86 4.56 -17.83
C GLN A 76 6.63 3.25 -17.61
N GLY A 77 6.09 2.30 -16.85
CA GLY A 77 6.74 1.03 -16.54
C GLY A 77 7.83 1.11 -15.46
N ARG A 78 7.95 2.23 -14.75
CA ARG A 78 8.92 2.40 -13.65
C ARG A 78 8.38 1.81 -12.36
N VAL A 79 9.15 0.89 -11.77
CA VAL A 79 8.90 0.33 -10.45
C VAL A 79 9.33 1.32 -9.37
N GLN A 80 8.46 1.55 -8.39
CA GLN A 80 8.67 2.48 -7.27
C GLN A 80 8.27 1.80 -5.97
N ALA A 81 9.05 1.99 -4.90
CA ALA A 81 8.72 1.51 -3.58
C ALA A 81 8.06 2.60 -2.73
N THR A 82 7.08 2.21 -1.93
CA THR A 82 6.48 3.04 -0.88
C THR A 82 6.63 2.36 0.46
N SER A 83 6.93 3.14 1.49
CA SER A 83 7.03 2.64 2.86
C SER A 83 5.72 2.78 3.60
N GLN A 84 5.53 1.90 4.57
CA GLN A 84 4.46 2.03 5.56
C GLN A 84 4.61 3.35 6.32
N ALA A 85 3.56 4.18 6.29
CA ALA A 85 3.50 5.43 7.04
C ALA A 85 2.71 5.27 8.36
N VAL A 86 1.67 4.42 8.34
CA VAL A 86 0.81 4.11 9.48
C VAL A 86 0.58 2.61 9.56
N THR A 87 0.23 2.08 10.74
CA THR A 87 -0.12 0.66 10.87
C THR A 87 -1.53 0.41 10.33
N PRO A 88 -1.80 -0.75 9.69
CA PRO A 88 -3.15 -1.14 9.30
C PRO A 88 -4.11 -1.10 10.49
N PRO A 89 -5.35 -0.62 10.32
CA PRO A 89 -6.32 -0.52 11.40
C PRO A 89 -6.96 -1.87 11.74
N GLY A 90 -7.22 -2.11 13.03
CA GLY A 90 -7.95 -3.30 13.49
C GLY A 90 -7.25 -4.60 13.10
N ASP A 91 -7.99 -5.51 12.45
CA ASP A 91 -7.50 -6.81 11.99
C ASP A 91 -7.02 -6.78 10.52
N ALA A 92 -6.87 -5.60 9.92
CA ALA A 92 -6.37 -5.48 8.56
C ALA A 92 -4.91 -5.95 8.46
N MET A 93 -4.59 -6.65 7.37
CA MET A 93 -3.26 -7.19 7.11
C MET A 93 -2.73 -6.73 5.75
N GLU A 94 -1.41 -6.83 5.55
CA GLU A 94 -0.86 -6.61 4.21
C GLU A 94 -1.39 -7.66 3.24
N ASP A 95 -1.63 -7.25 1.99
CA ASP A 95 -2.38 -8.07 1.04
C ASP A 95 -1.79 -9.45 0.79
N TRP A 96 -0.46 -9.54 0.79
CA TRP A 96 0.23 -10.80 0.60
C TRP A 96 0.02 -11.77 1.76
N GLN A 97 -0.12 -11.26 2.99
CA GLN A 97 -0.37 -12.10 4.17
C GLN A 97 -1.76 -12.70 4.10
N VAL A 98 -2.75 -11.91 3.67
CA VAL A 98 -4.13 -12.38 3.43
C VAL A 98 -4.10 -13.52 2.41
N LEU A 99 -3.42 -13.33 1.27
CA LEU A 99 -3.30 -14.38 0.25
C LEU A 99 -2.60 -15.64 0.76
N VAL A 100 -1.50 -15.50 1.50
CA VAL A 100 -0.78 -16.65 2.09
C VAL A 100 -1.69 -17.40 3.06
N ASN A 101 -2.40 -16.69 3.93
CA ASN A 101 -3.32 -17.30 4.89
C ASN A 101 -4.47 -18.03 4.20
N VAL A 102 -5.05 -17.44 3.14
CA VAL A 102 -6.08 -18.08 2.32
C VAL A 102 -5.52 -19.35 1.65
N ALA A 103 -4.34 -19.26 1.03
CA ALA A 103 -3.70 -20.38 0.37
C ALA A 103 -3.43 -21.54 1.35
N VAL A 104 -2.83 -21.25 2.51
CA VAL A 104 -2.55 -22.24 3.56
C VAL A 104 -3.84 -22.88 4.07
N THR A 105 -4.90 -22.10 4.26
CA THR A 105 -6.22 -22.61 4.69
C THR A 105 -6.83 -23.55 3.65
N LEU A 106 -6.58 -23.30 2.36
CA LEU A 106 -7.01 -24.15 1.25
C LEU A 106 -6.06 -25.35 1.00
N GLY A 107 -5.04 -25.54 1.83
CA GLY A 107 -4.07 -26.63 1.69
C GLY A 107 -2.98 -26.38 0.63
N VAL A 108 -2.85 -25.15 0.14
CA VAL A 108 -1.78 -24.73 -0.77
C VAL A 108 -0.56 -24.29 0.05
N GLY A 109 0.55 -25.01 -0.11
CA GLY A 109 1.78 -24.80 0.66
C GLY A 109 2.58 -23.58 0.24
N LEU A 110 2.07 -22.36 0.47
CA LEU A 110 2.85 -21.14 0.33
C LEU A 110 3.71 -20.91 1.59
N SER A 111 5.03 -20.79 1.40
CA SER A 111 6.01 -20.63 2.50
C SER A 111 6.60 -19.22 2.56
N TYR A 112 5.84 -18.21 2.18
CA TYR A 112 6.27 -16.82 2.25
C TYR A 112 6.19 -16.31 3.69
N THR A 113 7.33 -15.91 4.24
CA THR A 113 7.47 -15.39 5.62
C THR A 113 7.66 -13.87 5.66
N SER A 114 7.94 -13.24 4.52
CA SER A 114 8.13 -11.79 4.41
C SER A 114 7.86 -11.29 2.99
N ALA A 115 7.53 -10.00 2.86
CA ALA A 115 7.40 -9.33 1.57
C ALA A 115 8.72 -9.36 0.75
N ALA A 116 9.88 -9.43 1.41
CA ALA A 116 11.18 -9.54 0.74
C ALA A 116 11.33 -10.87 0.00
N HIS A 117 10.82 -11.97 0.58
CA HIS A 117 10.83 -13.28 -0.07
C HIS A 117 9.97 -13.26 -1.34
N ILE A 118 8.80 -12.63 -1.29
CA ILE A 118 7.92 -12.47 -2.45
C ILE A 118 8.59 -11.65 -3.55
N ARG A 119 9.27 -10.55 -3.18
CA ARG A 119 10.03 -9.73 -4.14
C ARG A 119 11.16 -10.51 -4.81
N ALA A 120 11.85 -11.36 -4.07
CA ALA A 120 12.88 -12.25 -4.62
C ALA A 120 12.30 -13.24 -5.63
N ASP A 121 11.15 -13.85 -5.32
CA ASP A 121 10.48 -14.79 -6.22
C ASP A 121 9.95 -14.09 -7.49
N ILE A 122 9.40 -12.89 -7.36
CA ILE A 122 8.97 -12.08 -8.53
C ILE A 122 10.18 -11.74 -9.41
N ALA A 123 11.30 -11.33 -8.81
CA ALA A 123 12.53 -11.02 -9.55
C ALA A 123 13.08 -12.25 -10.29
N ALA A 124 13.07 -13.42 -9.64
CA ALA A 124 13.49 -14.68 -10.24
C ALA A 124 12.54 -15.13 -11.37
N ALA A 125 11.23 -14.87 -11.25
CA ALA A 125 10.24 -15.21 -12.27
C ALA A 125 10.25 -14.28 -13.49
N MET A 126 10.79 -13.05 -13.34
CA MET A 126 10.83 -12.04 -14.40
C MET A 126 12.24 -11.44 -14.57
N PRO A 127 13.27 -12.27 -14.86
CA PRO A 127 14.66 -11.80 -14.91
C PRO A 127 14.91 -10.80 -16.04
N ASP A 128 14.17 -10.92 -17.13
CA ASP A 128 14.33 -10.07 -18.34
C ASP A 128 13.56 -8.75 -18.26
N ARG A 129 12.88 -8.45 -17.15
CA ARG A 129 12.11 -7.21 -16.98
C ARG A 129 12.86 -6.23 -16.07
N PRO A 130 13.43 -5.15 -16.65
CA PRO A 130 14.08 -4.10 -15.87
C PRO A 130 13.16 -3.56 -14.78
N GLY A 131 13.71 -3.30 -13.59
CA GLY A 131 12.96 -2.88 -12.40
C GLY A 131 12.32 -4.02 -11.60
N TYR A 132 11.84 -5.09 -12.24
CA TYR A 132 11.34 -6.27 -11.53
C TYR A 132 12.47 -7.16 -11.02
N SER A 133 13.53 -7.33 -11.82
CA SER A 133 14.75 -8.04 -11.42
C SER A 133 15.47 -7.38 -10.22
N GLU A 134 15.24 -6.09 -9.99
CA GLU A 134 15.87 -5.27 -8.94
C GLU A 134 15.02 -5.16 -7.66
N LEU A 135 13.82 -5.78 -7.64
CA LEU A 135 12.93 -5.77 -6.47
C LEU A 135 13.55 -6.23 -5.14
N PRO A 136 14.52 -7.16 -5.09
CA PRO A 136 15.18 -7.53 -3.84
C PRO A 136 15.97 -6.38 -3.23
N ASP A 137 16.54 -5.53 -4.08
CA ASP A 137 17.46 -4.45 -3.71
C ASP A 137 16.77 -3.07 -3.61
N ILE A 138 15.47 -3.01 -3.90
CA ILE A 138 14.71 -1.76 -3.89
C ILE A 138 14.65 -1.16 -2.48
N SER A 139 14.95 0.13 -2.38
CA SER A 139 14.99 0.85 -1.10
C SER A 139 13.62 1.40 -0.70
N PHE A 140 13.23 1.16 0.55
CA PHE A 140 12.01 1.68 1.16
C PHE A 140 12.36 2.84 2.10
N SER A 141 12.16 4.08 1.65
CA SER A 141 12.42 5.29 2.45
C SER A 141 11.43 5.40 3.60
N GLN A 142 11.87 5.18 4.84
CA GLN A 142 11.00 5.26 6.02
C GLN A 142 10.79 6.72 6.45
N PRO A 143 9.56 7.11 6.86
CA PRO A 143 9.34 8.41 7.46
C PRO A 143 10.16 8.53 8.75
N VAL A 144 10.86 9.65 8.91
CA VAL A 144 11.61 9.99 10.12
C VAL A 144 10.86 11.08 10.88
N VAL A 145 10.78 10.95 12.20
CA VAL A 145 10.20 12.01 13.05
C VAL A 145 10.94 13.33 12.84
N ALA A 146 10.22 14.46 12.86
CA ALA A 146 10.78 15.79 12.57
C ALA A 146 12.07 16.11 13.38
N ARG A 147 12.14 15.69 14.64
CA ARG A 147 13.34 15.81 15.49
C ARG A 147 14.58 15.11 14.94
N SER A 148 14.38 14.07 14.14
CA SER A 148 15.40 13.24 13.50
C SER A 148 15.51 13.52 11.99
N TRP A 149 14.56 14.28 11.42
CA TRP A 149 14.55 14.62 9.99
C TRP A 149 15.74 15.49 9.61
N LEU A 150 16.04 16.54 10.38
CA LEU A 150 17.24 17.36 10.16
C LEU A 150 18.53 16.53 10.26
N GLN A 151 18.48 15.44 11.02
CA GLN A 151 19.62 14.53 11.19
C GLN A 151 19.80 13.53 10.04
N SER A 152 18.79 13.35 9.20
CA SER A 152 18.75 12.32 8.16
C SER A 152 18.58 12.90 6.75
N SER A 153 18.14 14.16 6.61
CA SER A 153 17.77 14.73 5.32
C SER A 153 18.95 15.16 4.46
N ASN A 154 20.08 15.59 5.02
CA ASN A 154 21.29 15.90 4.24
C ASN A 154 22.56 16.10 5.10
N PRO A 155 23.48 15.11 5.19
CA PRO A 155 24.74 15.29 5.90
C PRO A 155 25.57 16.47 5.36
N SER A 156 25.49 16.72 4.04
CA SER A 156 26.30 17.75 3.37
C SER A 156 25.78 19.18 3.56
N GLU A 157 24.53 19.36 4.01
CA GLU A 157 23.98 20.67 4.32
C GLU A 157 23.86 20.94 5.82
N ARG A 158 24.22 19.95 6.64
CA ARG A 158 24.20 20.05 8.09
C ARG A 158 25.08 21.17 8.63
N TRP A 159 26.26 21.37 8.00
CA TRP A 159 27.15 22.49 8.34
C TRP A 159 26.50 23.86 8.11
N LYS A 160 25.58 24.00 7.14
CA LYS A 160 24.89 25.27 6.87
C LYS A 160 23.96 25.63 8.01
N TRP A 161 23.26 24.66 8.58
CA TRP A 161 22.38 24.87 9.73
C TRP A 161 23.18 25.19 11.00
N ASP A 162 24.27 24.45 11.24
CA ASP A 162 25.20 24.74 12.34
C ASP A 162 25.90 26.10 12.19
N ALA A 163 26.01 26.63 10.96
CA ALA A 163 26.61 27.94 10.70
C ALA A 163 25.59 29.09 10.71
N LEU A 164 24.39 28.89 10.15
CA LEU A 164 23.33 29.91 10.03
C LEU A 164 22.61 30.18 11.35
N PHE A 165 22.53 29.18 12.24
CA PHE A 165 21.78 29.27 13.49
C PHE A 165 22.66 29.17 14.74
N LYS A 166 23.98 29.24 14.59
CA LYS A 166 24.87 29.54 15.72
C LYS A 166 24.62 30.97 16.18
N ASP A 167 24.03 31.09 17.36
CA ASP A 167 23.99 32.30 18.17
C ASP A 167 23.47 33.55 17.44
N LEU A 168 22.31 33.46 16.80
CA LEU A 168 21.53 34.69 16.60
C LEU A 168 21.14 35.20 18.00
N PRO A 169 21.61 36.38 18.44
CA PRO A 169 21.21 36.91 19.72
C PRO A 169 19.68 37.04 19.74
N PRO A 170 19.02 36.78 20.88
CA PRO A 170 17.58 36.91 20.96
C PRO A 170 17.18 38.30 20.46
N VAL A 171 16.32 38.34 19.45
CA VAL A 171 15.77 39.60 18.94
C VAL A 171 14.92 40.18 20.06
N LYS A 172 15.50 41.10 20.83
CA LYS A 172 14.75 41.93 21.77
C LYS A 172 13.88 42.85 20.93
N PHE A 173 12.61 42.49 20.76
CA PHE A 173 11.61 43.47 20.37
C PHE A 173 11.68 44.58 21.43
N LYS A 174 12.11 45.78 21.05
CA LYS A 174 12.08 46.92 21.96
C LYS A 174 10.64 47.08 22.40
N ASP A 175 10.42 47.04 23.71
CA ASP A 175 9.15 47.38 24.34
C ASP A 175 8.60 48.64 23.68
N SER A 176 7.55 48.47 22.87
CA SER A 176 6.65 49.57 22.54
C SER A 176 6.01 49.95 23.87
N LYS A 177 6.59 50.99 24.48
CA LYS A 177 6.15 51.62 25.72
C LYS A 177 4.64 51.57 25.84
N ASN A 178 4.19 51.07 26.99
CA ASN A 178 2.87 51.34 27.54
C ASN A 178 2.63 52.87 27.58
N PRO A 179 1.53 53.41 27.01
CA PRO A 179 1.03 54.73 27.38
C PRO A 179 -0.36 54.57 27.98
N GLU A 180 -0.44 54.42 29.29
CA GLU A 180 -1.58 54.97 30.04
C GLU A 180 -1.12 56.29 30.64
N ALA A 181 -1.58 57.39 30.03
CA ALA A 181 -1.73 58.74 30.59
C ALA A 181 -2.80 59.47 29.77
#